data_AF-A0A2N6E106-F1
#
_entry.id   AF-A0A2N6E106-F1
#
_cell.length_a   1.000
_cell.length_b   1.000
_cell.length_c   1.000
_cell.angle_alpha   90.00
_cell.angle_beta   90.00
_cell.angle_gamma   90.00
#
_symmetry.space_group_name_H-M   'P 1'
#
loop_
_entity.id
_entity.type
_entity.pdbx_description
1 polymer ?
#
loop_
_entity_poly.entity_id
_entity_poly.type
_entity_poly.pdbx_seq_one_letter_code
_entity_poly.pdbx_strand_id
1 'polypeptide(L)' 'MATMNISLPEQMKAWVEECVHSGRYANYSDYIRDLIRKDHMKLEELRQALIEGEKSGPSTGLDIEAFISGKKQSLSL' A
#
# COMPACT_ATOMS: atom_id res chain seq x y z
N MET A 1 -15.71 -17.98 13.09
CA MET A 1 -14.77 -16.85 13.28
C MET A 1 -13.77 -17.26 14.34
N ALA A 2 -12.48 -17.02 14.12
CA ALA A 2 -11.48 -17.14 15.17
C ALA A 2 -11.50 -15.86 16.01
N THR A 3 -11.41 -15.97 17.33
CA THR A 3 -11.35 -14.83 18.25
C THR A 3 -9.89 -14.48 18.52
N MET A 4 -9.52 -13.21 18.37
CA MET A 4 -8.18 -12.71 18.65
C MET A 4 -8.30 -11.49 19.57
N ASN A 5 -7.65 -11.56 20.74
CA ASN A 5 -7.58 -10.44 21.67
C ASN A 5 -6.36 -9.58 21.33
N ILE A 6 -6.55 -8.26 21.28
CA ILE A 6 -5.52 -7.30 20.92
C ILE A 6 -5.53 -6.18 21.96
N SER A 7 -4.37 -5.86 22.52
CA SER A 7 -4.20 -4.68 23.38
C SER A 7 -3.61 -3.54 22.56
N LEU A 8 -4.21 -2.36 22.66
CA LEU A 8 -3.78 -1.16 21.95
C LEU A 8 -3.53 -0.02 22.94
N PRO A 9 -2.57 0.88 22.68
CA PRO A 9 -2.47 2.15 23.40
C PRO A 9 -3.76 2.96 23.30
N GLU A 10 -4.05 3.77 24.32
CA GLU A 10 -5.31 4.54 24.42
C GLU A 10 -5.54 5.44 23.19
N GLN A 11 -4.49 6.11 22.70
CA GLN A 11 -4.59 6.95 21.51
C GLN A 11 -5.04 6.17 20.26
N MET A 12 -4.55 4.95 20.09
CA MET A 12 -4.95 4.10 18.95
C MET A 12 -6.39 3.62 19.13
N LYS A 13 -6.79 3.26 20.34
CA LYS A 13 -8.17 2.88 20.65
C LYS A 13 -9.14 4.01 20.31
N ALA A 14 -8.87 5.23 20.78
CA ALA A 14 -9.69 6.41 20.51
C ALA A 14 -9.85 6.68 19.01
N TRP A 15 -8.78 6.51 18.22
CA TRP A 15 -8.84 6.66 16.77
C TRP A 15 -9.76 5.63 16.10
N VAL A 16 -9.68 4.35 16.52
CA VAL A 16 -10.58 3.31 15.98
C VAL A 16 -12.02 3.55 16.42
N GLU A 17 -12.24 4.02 17.65
CA GLU A 17 -13.57 4.43 18.14
C GLU A 17 -14.18 5.52 17.26
N GLU A 18 -13.43 6.56 16.90
CA GLU A 18 -13.88 7.61 16.00
C GLU A 18 -14.23 7.07 14.60
N CYS A 19 -13.40 6.16 14.08
CA CYS A 19 -13.66 5.50 12.80
C CYS A 19 -14.97 4.71 12.80
N VAL A 20 -15.33 4.07 13.93
CA VAL A 20 -16.61 3.38 14.09
C VAL A 20 -17.77 4.38 14.25
N HIS A 21 -17.59 5.43 15.06
CA HIS A 21 -18.61 6.47 15.26
C HIS A 21 -18.94 7.24 13.99
N SER A 22 -17.96 7.44 13.10
CA SER A 22 -18.18 8.05 11.79
C SER A 22 -19.03 7.20 10.84
N GLY A 23 -19.36 5.95 11.22
CA GLY A 23 -20.10 5.00 10.38
C GLY A 23 -19.27 4.36 9.28
N ARG A 24 -17.95 4.67 9.20
CA ARG A 24 -17.06 4.05 8.21
C ARG A 24 -16.85 2.55 8.47
N TYR A 25 -16.92 2.13 9.73
CA TYR A 25 -16.80 0.72 10.13
C TYR A 25 -17.90 0.36 11.12
N ALA A 26 -18.41 -0.88 11.05
CA ALA A 26 -19.48 -1.33 11.93
C ALA A 26 -19.01 -1.63 13.37
N ASN A 27 -17.74 -2.02 13.54
CA ASN A 27 -17.12 -2.29 14.84
C ASN A 27 -15.59 -2.35 14.73
N TYR A 28 -14.91 -2.48 15.87
CA TYR A 28 -13.45 -2.59 15.95
C TYR A 28 -12.88 -3.74 15.12
N SER A 29 -13.52 -4.92 15.18
CA SER A 29 -13.05 -6.10 14.44
C SER A 29 -13.15 -5.90 12.92
N ASP A 30 -14.10 -5.09 12.46
CA ASP A 30 -14.23 -4.73 11.05
C ASP A 30 -13.09 -3.84 10.57
N TYR A 31 -12.76 -2.81 11.36
CA TYR A 31 -11.58 -1.98 11.10
C TYR A 31 -10.30 -2.83 11.02
N ILE A 32 -10.08 -3.73 11.98
CA ILE A 32 -8.88 -4.58 12.00
C ILE A 32 -8.84 -5.53 10.81
N ARG A 33 -9.97 -6.14 10.42
CA ARG A 33 -10.03 -7.00 9.22
C ARG A 33 -9.70 -6.24 7.94
N ASP A 34 -10.20 -5.01 7.81
CA ASP A 34 -9.88 -4.14 6.68
C ASP A 34 -8.40 -3.75 6.68
N LEU A 35 -7.83 -3.43 7.84
CA LEU A 35 -6.41 -3.11 7.97
C LEU A 35 -5.52 -4.29 7.53
N ILE A 36 -5.83 -5.51 7.97
CA ILE A 36 -5.10 -6.73 7.57
C ILE A 36 -5.22 -6.95 6.06
N ARG A 37 -6.41 -6.75 5.48
CA ARG A 37 -6.60 -6.91 4.02
C ARG A 37 -5.76 -5.89 3.24
N LYS A 38 -5.77 -4.63 3.67
CA LYS A 38 -4.96 -3.56 3.05
C LYS A 38 -3.47 -3.85 3.14
N ASP A 39 -3.02 -4.38 4.28
CA ASP A 39 -1.61 -4.76 4.47
C ASP A 39 -1.20 -5.86 3.49
N HIS A 40 -2.01 -6.92 3.39
CA HIS A 40 -1.80 -7.97 2.40
C HIS A 40 -1.82 -7.45 0.96
N MET A 41 -2.78 -6.60 0.59
CA MET A 41 -2.86 -6.06 -0.76
C MET A 41 -1.63 -5.25 -1.14
N LYS A 42 -1.13 -4.38 -0.25
CA LYS A 42 0.10 -3.60 -0.50
C LYS A 42 1.32 -4.51 -0.70
N LEU A 43 1.42 -5.56 0.09
CA LEU A 43 2.52 -6.52 -0.03
C LEU A 43 2.45 -7.27 -1.37
N GLU A 44 1.26 -7.68 -1.80
CA GLU A 44 1.06 -8.35 -3.08
C GLU A 44 1.31 -7.41 -4.26
N GLU A 45 0.89 -6.15 -4.20
CA GLU A 45 1.21 -5.13 -5.21
C GLU A 45 2.72 -4.94 -5.35
N LEU A 46 3.44 -4.83 -4.23
CA LEU A 46 4.90 -4.73 -4.24
C LEU A 46 5.55 -5.97 -4.87
N ARG A 47 5.09 -7.17 -4.51
CA ARG A 47 5.58 -8.43 -5.09
C ARG A 47 5.34 -8.49 -6.59
N GLN A 48 4.16 -8.09 -7.05
CA GLN A 48 3.83 -8.07 -8.47
C GLN A 48 4.74 -7.11 -9.23
N ALA A 49 4.96 -5.90 -8.72
CA ALA A 49 5.86 -4.93 -9.33
C ALA A 49 7.31 -5.44 -9.40
N LEU A 50 7.79 -6.16 -8.38
CA LEU A 50 9.11 -6.78 -8.40
C LEU A 50 9.20 -7.88 -9.47
N ILE A 51 8.20 -8.77 -9.55
CA ILE A 51 8.15 -9.84 -10.56
C ILE A 51 8.10 -9.24 -11.98
N GLU A 52 7.35 -8.16 -12.18
CA GLU A 52 7.31 -7.45 -13.45
C GLU A 52 8.70 -6.88 -13.80
N GLY A 53 9.36 -6.26 -12.83
CA GLY A 53 10.73 -5.76 -12.97
C GLY A 53 11.74 -6.87 -13.33
N GLU A 54 11.68 -8.01 -12.65
CA GLU A 54 12.55 -9.17 -12.94
C GLU A 54 12.30 -9.76 -14.33
N LYS A 55 11.05 -9.74 -14.80
CA LYS A 55 10.67 -10.21 -16.15
C LYS A 55 10.89 -9.16 -17.24
N SER A 56 11.18 -7.91 -16.88
CA SER A 56 11.37 -6.81 -17.84
C SER A 56 12.66 -6.90 -18.67
N GLY A 57 13.52 -7.86 -18.34
CA GLY A 57 14.76 -8.14 -19.06
C GLY A 57 16.01 -7.77 -18.25
N PRO A 58 17.20 -7.91 -18.85
CA PRO A 58 18.46 -7.62 -18.16
C PRO A 58 18.57 -6.14 -17.84
N SER A 59 19.01 -5.84 -16.61
CA SER A 59 19.31 -4.47 -16.17
C SER A 59 20.41 -3.87 -17.04
N THR A 60 20.21 -2.63 -17.47
CA THR A 60 21.19 -1.84 -18.22
C THR A 60 21.54 -0.58 -17.43
N GLY A 61 22.74 -0.05 -17.64
CA GLY A 61 23.16 1.19 -16.99
C GLY A 61 22.23 2.35 -17.38
N LEU A 62 21.66 3.02 -16.39
CA LEU A 62 20.77 4.16 -16.60
C LEU A 62 21.57 5.46 -16.65
N ASP A 63 21.60 6.11 -17.81
CA ASP A 63 22.05 7.49 -17.95
C ASP A 63 20.87 8.44 -17.65
N ILE A 64 20.97 9.12 -16.51
CA ILE A 64 19.92 10.01 -15.98
C ILE A 64 19.74 11.24 -16.88
N GLU A 65 20.82 11.80 -17.43
CA GLU A 65 20.76 13.01 -18.25
C GLU A 65 20.11 12.71 -19.61
N ALA A 66 20.51 11.60 -20.24
CA ALA A 66 19.91 11.14 -21.49
C ALA A 66 18.41 10.80 -21.31
N PHE A 67 18.04 10.15 -20.21
CA PHE A 67 16.65 9.81 -19.90
C PHE A 67 15.76 11.05 -19.74
N ILE A 68 16.21 12.06 -18.98
CA ILE A 68 15.45 13.31 -18.77
C ILE A 68 15.27 14.07 -20.09
N SER A 69 16.32 14.15 -20.92
CA SER A 69 16.26 14.79 -22.23
C SER A 69 15.24 14.11 -23.15
N GLY A 70 15.25 12.77 -23.20
CA GLY A 70 14.30 11.98 -23.99
C GLY A 70 12.84 12.14 -23.53
N LYS A 71 12.58 12.14 -22.22
CA LYS A 71 11.24 12.41 -21.66
C LYS A 71 10.73 13.79 -22.07
N LYS A 72 11.54 14.84 -21.99
CA LYS A 72 11.15 16.20 -22.37
C LYS A 72 10.81 16.34 -23.86
N GLN A 73 11.55 15.66 -24.74
CA GLN A 73 11.22 15.62 -26.17
C GLN A 73 9.90 14.91 -26.45
N SER A 74 9.64 13.78 -25.79
CA SER A 74 8.38 13.01 -25.95
C SER A 74 7.12 13.74 -25.46
N LEU A 75 7.28 14.71 -24.55
CA LEU A 75 6.21 15.55 -24.00
C LEU A 75 5.94 16.82 -24.82
N SER A 76 6.73 17.08 -25.86
CA SER A 76 6.62 18.28 -26.72
C SER A 76 5.88 18.06 -28.05
N LEU A 77 5.20 16.91 -28.19
CA LEU A 77 4.26 16.57 -29.27
C LEU A 77 2.82 16.60 -28.75
#